data_AF-A0A2V6NS00-F1
#
_entry.id   AF-A0A2V6NS00-F1
#
_cell.length_a   1.000
_cell.length_b   1.000
_cell.length_c   1.000
_cell.angle_alpha   90.00
_cell.angle_beta   90.00
_cell.angle_gamma   90.00
#
_symmetry.space_group_name_H-M   'P 1'
#
loop_
_entity.id
_entity.type
_entity.pdbx_description
1 polymer ?
#
loop_
_entity_poly.entity_id
_entity_poly.type
_entity_poly.pdbx_seq_one_letter_code
_entity_poly.pdbx_strand_id
1 'polypeptide(L)'
;AFDSESANWLALQTGARIVAGTLLITDPGAPAQLPPGPCILMEYRNRGLGTLLLCSALRHLRGAGMMRACAKTRVNSPAARFLYPKFGGQSSLIEPLLAA
;
A
#
# COMPACT_ATOMS: atom_id res chain seq x y z
N ALA A 1 -2.93 1.97 23.93
CA ALA A 1 -1.62 2.36 23.38
C ALA A 1 -1.55 1.83 21.95
N PHE A 2 -1.31 2.68 20.96
CA PHE A 2 -1.24 2.30 19.54
C PHE A 2 0.19 1.92 19.11
N ASP A 3 1.02 1.45 20.04
CA ASP A 3 2.35 0.95 19.74
C ASP A 3 2.23 -0.48 19.20
N SER A 4 1.85 -0.60 17.94
CA SER A 4 2.25 -1.75 17.15
C SER A 4 3.60 -1.38 16.54
N GLU A 5 4.69 -1.94 17.08
CA GLU A 5 6.03 -1.87 16.46
C GLU A 5 6.02 -2.30 14.98
N SER A 6 4.97 -3.01 14.58
CA SER A 6 4.74 -3.54 13.25
C SER A 6 4.13 -2.53 12.27
N ALA A 7 3.78 -1.30 12.66
CA ALA A 7 3.09 -0.34 11.79
C ALA A 7 3.95 0.91 11.51
N ASN A 8 4.23 1.16 10.23
CA ASN A 8 5.00 2.31 9.76
C ASN A 8 4.21 3.15 8.76
N TRP A 9 4.52 4.45 8.66
CA TRP A 9 3.89 5.36 7.71
C TRP A 9 4.91 5.86 6.70
N LEU A 10 4.55 5.84 5.42
CA LEU A 10 5.30 6.55 4.39
C LEU A 10 4.46 7.73 3.91
N ALA A 11 5.06 8.92 3.96
CA ALA A 11 4.48 10.15 3.45
C ALA A 11 5.33 10.69 2.29
N LEU A 12 4.66 11.25 1.27
CA LEU A 12 5.30 11.93 0.16
C LEU A 12 5.05 13.43 0.32
N GLN A 13 6.12 14.19 0.42
CA GLN A 13 6.09 15.63 0.59
C GLN A 13 6.51 16.34 -0.70
N THR A 14 5.77 17.37 -1.07
CA THR A 14 6.09 18.29 -2.18
C THR A 14 6.11 19.70 -1.61
N GLY A 15 7.30 20.32 -1.53
CA GLY A 15 7.47 21.60 -0.84
C GLY A 15 7.14 21.45 0.65
N ALA A 16 6.23 22.29 1.16
CA ALA A 16 5.78 22.24 2.55
C ALA A 16 4.54 21.34 2.78
N ARG A 17 4.03 20.65 1.74
CA ARG A 17 2.76 19.91 1.80
C ARG A 17 2.97 18.40 1.67
N ILE A 18 2.32 17.62 2.53
CA ILE A 18 2.19 16.17 2.34
C ILE A 18 1.07 15.92 1.33
N VAL A 19 1.38 15.21 0.24
CA VAL A 19 0.47 15.04 -0.91
C VAL A 19 0.08 13.60 -1.19
N ALA A 20 0.79 12.65 -0.59
CA ALA A 20 0.43 11.23 -0.61
C ALA A 20 0.92 10.53 0.65
N GLY A 21 0.31 9.38 0.95
CA GLY A 21 0.76 8.52 2.04
C GLY A 21 0.22 7.10 1.95
N THR A 22 0.86 6.19 2.67
CA THR A 22 0.44 4.80 2.83
C THR A 22 0.84 4.29 4.20
N LEU A 23 0.01 3.43 4.78
CA LEU A 23 0.38 2.64 5.95
C LEU A 23 1.12 1.39 5.48
N LEU A 24 2.11 0.96 6.26
CA LEU A 24 2.86 -0.27 6.10
C LEU A 24 2.69 -1.12 7.35
N ILE A 25 2.33 -2.39 7.19
CA ILE A 25 2.35 -3.36 8.27
C ILE A 25 3.44 -4.38 7.98
N THR A 26 4.38 -4.53 8.91
CA THR A 26 5.52 -5.46 8.85
C THR A 26 5.28 -6.75 9.65
N ASP A 27 4.03 -7.05 10.00
CA ASP A 27 3.62 -8.34 10.53
C ASP A 27 3.30 -9.35 9.38
N PRO A 28 4.00 -10.49 9.28
CA PRO A 28 3.75 -11.49 8.25
C PRO A 28 2.35 -12.14 8.37
N GLY A 29 1.77 -12.14 9.56
CA GLY A 29 0.42 -12.62 9.83
C GLY A 29 -0.68 -11.62 9.46
N ALA A 30 -0.33 -10.38 9.12
CA ALA A 30 -1.32 -9.36 8.82
C ALA A 30 -2.10 -9.69 7.54
N PRO A 31 -3.44 -9.49 7.53
CA PRO A 31 -4.29 -9.77 6.37
C PRO A 31 -3.99 -8.85 5.17
N ALA A 32 -3.32 -7.73 5.40
CA ALA A 32 -2.79 -6.83 4.37
C ALA A 32 -1.64 -6.00 4.95
N GLN A 33 -0.56 -5.86 4.17
CA GLN A 33 0.60 -5.05 4.52
C GLN A 33 0.41 -3.57 4.14
N LEU A 34 -0.63 -3.26 3.35
CA LEU A 34 -0.96 -1.90 2.90
C LEU A 34 -2.43 -1.51 3.17
N PRO A 35 -2.88 -1.31 4.43
CA PRO A 35 -4.24 -0.86 4.74
C PRO A 35 -4.28 0.60 5.26
N PRO A 36 -4.69 1.60 4.45
CA PRO A 36 -5.02 1.52 3.04
C PRO A 36 -3.76 1.46 2.15
N GLY A 37 -3.97 1.09 0.88
CA GLY A 37 -2.94 1.22 -0.13
C GLY A 37 -2.59 2.69 -0.42
N PRO A 38 -1.68 2.94 -1.38
CA PRO A 38 -1.20 4.28 -1.70
C PRO A 38 -2.34 5.29 -1.96
N CYS A 39 -2.42 6.31 -1.11
CA CYS A 39 -3.42 7.36 -1.18
C CYS A 39 -2.75 8.67 -1.63
N ILE A 40 -3.25 9.25 -2.72
CA ILE A 40 -2.70 10.46 -3.35
C ILE A 40 -3.82 11.50 -3.45
N LEU A 41 -3.51 12.73 -3.06
CA LEU A 41 -4.39 13.89 -3.26
C LEU A 41 -4.74 14.05 -4.74
N MET A 42 -6.00 14.39 -5.03
CA MET A 42 -6.55 14.28 -6.39
C MET A 42 -5.76 15.10 -7.42
N GLU A 43 -5.35 16.32 -7.05
CA GLU A 43 -4.61 17.25 -7.89
C GLU A 43 -3.16 16.80 -8.21
N TYR A 44 -2.67 15.79 -7.47
CA TYR A 44 -1.35 15.19 -7.64
C TYR A 44 -1.40 13.78 -8.26
N ARG A 45 -2.58 13.25 -8.58
CA ARG A 45 -2.73 11.95 -9.26
C ARG A 45 -2.24 12.00 -10.71
N ASN A 46 -2.00 10.83 -11.30
CA ASN A 46 -1.53 10.66 -12.69
C ASN A 46 -0.15 11.30 -12.99
N ARG A 47 0.65 11.60 -11.95
CA ARG A 47 2.02 12.14 -12.06
C ARG A 47 3.10 11.15 -11.63
N GLY A 48 2.80 9.85 -11.63
CA GLY A 48 3.72 8.80 -11.18
C GLY A 48 3.89 8.68 -9.66
N LEU A 49 3.34 9.60 -8.85
CA LEU A 49 3.51 9.60 -7.38
C LEU A 49 3.03 8.32 -6.70
N GLY A 50 1.91 7.74 -7.17
CA GLY A 50 1.43 6.46 -6.64
C GLY A 50 2.41 5.32 -6.90
N THR A 51 3.05 5.30 -8.07
CA THR A 51 4.09 4.33 -8.43
C THR A 51 5.33 4.53 -7.57
N LEU A 52 5.76 5.77 -7.37
CA LEU A 52 6.90 6.09 -6.50
C LEU A 52 6.64 5.65 -5.06
N LEU A 53 5.48 6.02 -4.50
CA LEU A 53 5.10 5.67 -3.14
C LEU A 53 5.01 4.16 -2.93
N LEU A 54 4.40 3.43 -3.88
CA LEU A 54 4.34 1.97 -3.82
C LEU A 54 5.72 1.32 -3.94
N CYS A 55 6.61 1.84 -4.79
CA CYS A 55 7.98 1.34 -4.89
C CYS A 55 8.71 1.47 -3.55
N SER A 56 8.64 2.64 -2.93
CA SER A 56 9.24 2.88 -1.60
C SER A 56 8.64 1.98 -0.53
N ALA A 57 7.31 1.81 -0.54
CA ALA A 57 6.61 0.88 0.36
C ALA A 57 7.11 -0.57 0.23
N LEU A 58 7.20 -1.08 -1.00
CA LEU A 58 7.66 -2.45 -1.25
C LEU A 58 9.14 -2.63 -0.86
N ARG A 59 9.97 -1.61 -1.06
CA ARG A 59 11.37 -1.63 -0.59
C ARG A 59 11.47 -1.67 0.92
N HIS A 60 10.63 -0.89 1.62
CA HIS A 60 10.57 -0.89 3.09
C HIS A 60 10.15 -2.27 3.61
N LEU A 61 9.09 -2.85 3.05
CA LEU A 61 8.62 -4.19 3.43
C LEU A 61 9.69 -5.25 3.17
N ARG A 62 10.37 -5.21 2.01
CA ARG A 62 11.49 -6.12 1.71
C ARG A 62 12.64 -5.96 2.71
N GLY A 63 12.99 -4.71 3.06
CA GLY A 63 14.02 -4.42 4.07
C GLY A 63 13.67 -4.97 5.46
N ALA A 64 12.38 -5.06 5.78
CA ALA A 64 11.86 -5.69 6.99
C ALA A 64 11.73 -7.23 6.88
N GLY A 65 12.27 -7.85 5.83
CA GLY A 65 12.23 -9.30 5.64
C GLY A 65 10.95 -9.85 5.01
N MET A 66 10.04 -9.00 4.54
CA MET A 66 8.82 -9.47 3.88
C MET A 66 9.10 -10.06 2.51
N MET A 67 8.61 -11.28 2.30
CA MET A 67 8.66 -11.94 0.99
C MET A 67 7.50 -11.54 0.08
N ARG A 68 6.36 -11.12 0.66
CA ARG A 68 5.15 -10.74 -0.06
C ARG A 68 4.49 -9.54 0.59
N ALA A 69 3.73 -8.79 -0.20
CA ALA A 69 2.90 -7.69 0.26
C ALA A 69 1.50 -7.81 -0.34
N CYS A 70 0.48 -7.73 0.51
CA CYS A 70 -0.92 -7.78 0.12
C CYS A 70 -1.57 -6.41 0.34
N ALA A 71 -2.36 -5.98 -0.64
CA ALA A 71 -3.16 -4.76 -0.57
C ALA A 71 -4.61 -5.09 -0.92
N LYS A 72 -5.56 -4.46 -0.24
CA LYS A 72 -6.99 -4.58 -0.53
C LYS A 72 -7.44 -3.35 -1.32
N THR A 73 -8.15 -3.57 -2.42
CA THR A 73 -8.75 -2.49 -3.20
C THR A 73 -10.02 -2.96 -3.89
N ARG A 74 -10.84 -2.00 -4.35
CA ARG A 74 -12.01 -2.31 -5.17
C ARG A 74 -11.58 -2.83 -6.53
N VAL A 75 -12.31 -3.82 -7.03
CA VAL A 75 -12.19 -4.30 -8.41
C VAL A 75 -12.34 -3.11 -9.36
N ASN A 76 -11.56 -3.08 -10.44
CA ASN A 76 -11.51 -2.00 -11.43
C ASN A 76 -11.07 -0.61 -10.94
N SER A 77 -10.64 -0.47 -9.67
CA SER A 77 -10.03 0.78 -9.20
C SER A 77 -8.78 1.14 -10.03
N PRO A 78 -8.40 2.43 -10.11
CA PRO A 78 -7.16 2.82 -10.77
C PRO A 78 -5.94 2.10 -10.20
N ALA A 79 -5.94 1.81 -8.89
CA ALA A 79 -4.89 1.04 -8.25
C ALA A 79 -4.81 -0.40 -8.78
N ALA A 80 -5.95 -1.10 -8.86
CA ALA A 80 -6.04 -2.45 -9.40
C ALA A 80 -5.64 -2.53 -10.88
N ARG A 81 -6.10 -1.57 -11.69
CA ARG A 81 -5.90 -1.60 -13.16
C ARG A 81 -4.51 -1.15 -13.59
N PHE A 82 -3.93 -0.18 -12.89
CA PHE A 82 -2.76 0.54 -13.40
C PHE A 82 -1.60 0.64 -12.41
N LEU A 83 -1.84 0.54 -11.10
CA LEU A 83 -0.76 0.71 -10.11
C LEU A 83 -0.13 -0.63 -9.73
N TYR A 84 -0.91 -1.56 -9.20
CA TYR A 84 -0.41 -2.85 -8.71
C TYR A 84 0.19 -3.74 -9.83
N PRO A 85 -0.38 -3.78 -11.05
CA PRO A 85 0.21 -4.55 -12.15
C PRO A 85 1.64 -4.12 -12.51
N LYS A 86 2.02 -2.85 -12.30
CA LYS A 86 3.38 -2.36 -12.57
C LYS A 86 4.46 -3.04 -11.72
N PHE A 87 4.07 -3.62 -10.59
CA PHE A 87 4.96 -4.33 -9.67
C PHE A 87 4.67 -5.84 -9.67
N GLY A 88 3.99 -6.36 -10.69
CA GLY A 88 3.61 -7.77 -10.78
C GLY A 88 2.49 -8.17 -9.80
N GLY A 89 1.72 -7.20 -9.28
CA GLY A 89 0.61 -7.49 -8.38
C GLY A 89 -0.46 -8.33 -9.07
N GLN A 90 -0.78 -9.47 -8.48
CA GLN A 90 -1.82 -10.38 -8.94
C GLN A 90 -3.08 -10.19 -8.10
N SER A 91 -4.25 -10.15 -8.74
CA SER A 91 -5.52 -10.10 -8.03
C SER A 91 -5.90 -11.48 -7.51
N SER A 92 -6.24 -11.57 -6.23
CA SER A 92 -6.95 -12.71 -5.65
C SER A 92 -8.27 -12.22 -5.08
N LEU A 93 -9.24 -13.14 -4.98
CA LEU A 93 -10.43 -12.88 -4.18
C LEU A 93 -10.00 -12.72 -2.72
N ILE A 94 -10.61 -11.74 -2.05
CA ILE A 94 -10.55 -11.69 -0.58
C ILE A 94 -11.57 -12.74 -0.14
N GLU A 95 -11.12 -13.82 0.48
CA GLU A 95 -12.04 -14.76 1.12
C GLU A 95 -12.89 -13.94 2.11
N PRO A 96 -14.23 -13.93 1.95
CA PRO A 96 -15.09 -13.22 2.89
C PRO A 96 -14.87 -13.83 4.27
N LEU A 97 -14.80 -12.97 5.28
CA LEU A 97 -14.68 -13.35 6.69
C LEU A 97 -16.02 -13.91 7.22
N LEU A 98 -16.63 -14.83 6.47
CA LEU A 98 -17.88 -15.52 6.76
C LEU A 98 -17.69 -17.01 6.53
N ALA A 99 -16.97 -17.65 7.46
CA ALA A 99 -17.08 -19.07 7.77
C ALA A 99 -16.44 -19.32 9.15
N ALA A 100 -17.13 -18.88 10.20
CA ALA A 100 -17.01 -19.43 11.56
C ALA A 100 -18.35 -19.20 12.26
#